data_AF-S3NRW5-F1
#
_entry.id   AF-S3NRW5-F1
#
_cell.length_a   1.000
_cell.length_b   1.000
_cell.length_c   1.000
_cell.angle_alpha   90.00
_cell.angle_beta   90.00
_cell.angle_gamma   90.00
#
_symmetry.space_group_name_H-M   'P 1'
#
loop_
_entity.id
_entity.type
_entity.pdbx_description
1 polymer ?
#
loop_
_entity_poly.entity_id
_entity_poly.type
_entity_poly.pdbx_seq_one_letter_code
_entity_poly.pdbx_strand_id
1 'polypeptide(L)'
;MDVLSNNYKFSLIFFILFQTVLFFIYYSGTVLFFTDYIWSVFFVGYLVLVYFFRYACNINLATIFSLFYMTSILFIGGRLLAIFFGYSGVLFNIDFFGNRYLEVSEASHLMLYLFSGFVALEIGLYLSLLILKENKGQVVELKLNKLILYPFLTIFAAYVFYSIQDGILSVISGGYLALYDTQDSRYGFDFTSTIKTILAASIGVFLVQDDRKMRNVLLLIIGFYYFGQFIMGLRGGFICYLLLLFWYKSDFGLKKINVFKVLSLIIFVFVFLTAIFNMVSFRGEVDNENVSDKVLSLLYAQGVTLMVFNDSMSISNYPIVPYFQNFIPGVSFVFSTLGYGVNAYEVNFGQFLSYTLDPVLFGLGYGLGWSLFSDAHVYSFGNIVFYSVFIVLFSVFINYMQNNINKNIYLKVIISSLVIPLCFLPRAGLNTVFPLIFYTVIFLLLIMFLSQILRREH
;
A
#
# COMPACT_ATOMS: atom_id res chain seq x y z
N MET A 1 -28.51 -10.71 16.36
CA MET A 1 -28.13 -10.13 15.04
C MET A 1 -28.63 -8.70 14.90
N ASP A 2 -29.81 -8.37 15.44
CA ASP A 2 -30.40 -7.04 15.31
C ASP A 2 -29.61 -5.91 16.00
N VAL A 3 -29.03 -6.17 17.18
CA VAL A 3 -28.18 -5.17 17.88
C VAL A 3 -26.93 -4.81 17.07
N LEU A 4 -26.26 -5.79 16.46
CA LEU A 4 -25.08 -5.57 15.63
C LEU A 4 -25.43 -4.83 14.34
N SER A 5 -26.54 -5.19 13.69
CA SER A 5 -27.03 -4.47 12.51
C SER A 5 -27.38 -3.02 12.83
N ASN A 6 -27.99 -2.76 13.99
CA ASN A 6 -28.27 -1.41 14.46
C ASN A 6 -26.99 -0.61 14.74
N ASN A 7 -25.97 -1.23 15.34
CA ASN A 7 -24.67 -0.60 15.54
C ASN A 7 -24.02 -0.23 14.20
N TYR A 8 -24.07 -1.10 13.18
CA TYR A 8 -23.53 -0.78 11.84
C TYR A 8 -24.26 0.41 11.19
N LYS A 9 -25.59 0.46 11.29
CA LYS A 9 -26.38 1.59 10.78
C LYS A 9 -26.05 2.89 11.51
N PHE A 10 -25.94 2.83 12.83
CA PHE A 10 -25.59 3.98 13.65
C PHE A 10 -24.20 4.52 13.29
N SER A 11 -23.19 3.65 13.22
CA SER A 11 -21.84 4.02 12.78
C SER A 11 -21.84 4.63 11.39
N LEU A 12 -22.56 4.03 10.43
CA LEU A 12 -22.67 4.56 9.07
C LEU A 12 -23.27 5.97 9.05
N ILE A 13 -24.38 6.19 9.76
CA ILE A 13 -25.03 7.50 9.84
C ILE A 13 -24.07 8.53 10.46
N PHE A 14 -23.37 8.16 11.54
CA PHE A 14 -22.38 9.03 12.18
C PHE A 14 -21.29 9.48 11.20
N PHE A 15 -20.67 8.54 10.46
CA PHE A 15 -19.62 8.89 9.51
C PHE A 15 -20.14 9.67 8.29
N ILE A 16 -21.38 9.42 7.83
CA ILE A 16 -22.02 10.23 6.78
C ILE A 16 -22.26 11.67 7.25
N LEU A 17 -22.77 11.84 8.47
CA LEU A 17 -22.95 13.17 9.06
C LEU A 17 -21.61 13.89 9.20
N PHE A 18 -20.58 13.19 9.68
CA PHE A 18 -19.25 13.76 9.81
C PHE A 18 -18.66 14.17 8.45
N GLN A 19 -18.83 13.33 7.42
CA GLN A 19 -18.45 13.65 6.04
C GLN A 19 -19.18 14.89 5.50
N THR A 20 -20.47 15.01 5.82
CA THR A 20 -21.29 16.16 5.41
C THR A 20 -20.78 17.45 6.05
N VAL A 21 -20.36 17.41 7.32
CA VAL A 21 -19.72 18.55 8.00
C VAL A 21 -18.40 18.92 7.31
N LEU A 22 -17.57 17.95 6.95
CA LEU A 22 -16.31 18.21 6.23
C LEU A 22 -16.56 18.87 4.86
N PHE A 23 -17.57 18.40 4.11
CA PHE A 23 -17.96 19.04 2.85
C PHE A 23 -18.48 20.47 3.06
N PHE A 24 -19.27 20.71 4.11
CA PHE A 24 -19.75 22.05 4.42
C PHE A 24 -18.58 23.00 4.72
N ILE A 25 -17.61 22.58 5.54
CA ILE A 25 -16.41 23.36 5.84
C ILE A 25 -15.63 23.64 4.54
N TYR A 26 -15.42 22.62 3.71
CA TYR A 26 -14.71 22.76 2.43
C TYR A 26 -15.39 23.76 1.48
N TYR A 27 -16.68 23.59 1.20
CA TYR A 27 -17.41 24.44 0.25
C TYR A 27 -17.72 25.84 0.78
N SER A 28 -17.73 26.02 2.11
CA SER A 28 -17.79 27.36 2.71
C SER A 28 -16.53 28.20 2.46
N GLY A 29 -15.42 27.58 2.01
CA GLY A 29 -14.14 28.24 1.84
C GLY A 29 -13.46 28.61 3.16
N THR A 30 -13.88 28.01 4.28
CA THR A 30 -13.32 28.31 5.61
C THR A 30 -11.90 27.78 5.72
N VAL A 31 -10.95 28.69 5.99
CA VAL A 31 -9.55 28.34 6.31
C VAL A 31 -9.42 28.08 7.81
N LEU A 32 -8.84 26.94 8.18
CA LEU A 32 -8.71 26.50 9.57
C LEU A 32 -7.32 26.85 10.09
N PHE A 33 -7.23 27.89 10.92
CA PHE A 33 -5.98 28.36 11.52
C PHE A 33 -5.61 27.51 12.74
N PHE A 34 -5.14 26.29 12.51
CA PHE A 34 -4.66 25.38 13.55
C PHE A 34 -3.15 25.22 13.50
N THR A 35 -2.54 25.04 14.68
CA THR A 35 -1.13 24.67 14.79
C THR A 35 -0.94 23.19 14.44
N ASP A 36 0.29 22.81 14.08
CA ASP A 36 0.66 21.41 13.77
C ASP A 36 0.22 20.43 14.86
N TYR A 37 0.42 20.81 16.13
CA TYR A 37 -0.01 20.01 17.27
C TYR A 37 -1.54 19.85 17.34
N ILE A 38 -2.30 20.91 17.06
CA ILE A 38 -3.77 20.84 17.06
C ILE A 38 -4.27 19.91 15.94
N TRP A 39 -3.67 19.97 14.75
CA TRP A 39 -3.98 19.02 13.67
C TRP A 39 -3.71 17.58 14.08
N SER A 40 -2.57 17.33 14.73
CA SER A 40 -2.23 16.04 15.31
C SER A 40 -3.24 15.56 16.37
N VAL A 41 -3.69 16.45 17.25
CA VAL A 41 -4.72 16.13 18.26
C VAL A 41 -6.04 15.76 17.60
N PHE A 42 -6.51 16.50 16.59
CA PHE A 42 -7.72 16.15 15.85
C PHE A 42 -7.59 14.81 15.14
N PHE A 43 -6.43 14.53 14.54
CA PHE A 43 -6.17 13.24 13.90
C PHE A 43 -6.22 12.08 14.89
N VAL A 44 -5.54 12.21 16.05
CA VAL A 44 -5.58 11.17 17.09
C VAL A 44 -6.98 11.01 17.68
N GLY A 45 -7.69 12.11 17.95
CA GLY A 45 -9.08 12.09 18.40
C GLY A 45 -10.00 11.36 17.41
N TYR A 46 -9.82 11.61 16.12
CA TYR A 46 -10.50 10.87 15.05
C TYR A 46 -10.19 9.37 15.09
N LEU A 47 -8.92 8.97 15.24
CA LEU A 47 -8.56 7.56 15.34
C LEU A 47 -9.19 6.89 16.56
N VAL A 48 -9.23 7.56 17.72
CA VAL A 48 -9.90 7.05 18.91
C VAL A 48 -11.38 6.78 18.63
N LEU A 49 -12.07 7.71 17.96
CA LEU A 49 -13.46 7.51 17.54
C LEU A 49 -13.63 6.31 16.60
N VAL A 50 -12.78 6.19 15.59
CA VAL A 50 -12.82 5.06 14.64
C VAL A 50 -12.67 3.72 15.35
N TYR A 51 -11.65 3.59 16.21
CA TYR A 51 -11.41 2.34 16.93
C TYR A 51 -12.49 2.06 17.98
N PHE A 52 -13.10 3.09 18.57
CA PHE A 52 -14.28 2.94 19.43
C PHE A 52 -15.46 2.33 18.65
N PHE A 53 -15.81 2.89 17.48
CA PHE A 53 -16.88 2.33 16.64
C PHE A 53 -16.56 0.92 16.15
N ARG A 54 -15.33 0.66 15.71
CA ARG A 54 -14.89 -0.68 15.30
C ARG A 54 -14.97 -1.70 16.44
N TYR A 55 -14.64 -1.30 17.67
CA TYR A 55 -14.81 -2.13 18.85
C TYR A 55 -16.29 -2.42 19.14
N ALA A 56 -17.14 -1.39 19.16
CA ALA A 56 -18.59 -1.53 19.36
C ALA A 56 -19.27 -2.39 18.27
N CYS A 57 -18.72 -2.37 17.06
CA CYS A 57 -19.14 -3.16 15.91
C CYS A 57 -18.42 -4.51 15.78
N ASN A 58 -17.55 -4.90 16.72
CA ASN A 58 -16.87 -6.20 16.72
C ASN A 58 -16.05 -6.51 15.45
N ILE A 59 -15.49 -5.48 14.82
CA ILE A 59 -14.72 -5.58 13.57
C ILE A 59 -13.40 -6.34 13.79
N ASN A 60 -13.09 -7.28 12.88
CA ASN A 60 -11.83 -8.02 12.93
C ASN A 60 -10.66 -7.15 12.40
N LEU A 61 -9.62 -6.98 13.22
CA LEU A 61 -8.42 -6.23 12.85
C LEU A 61 -7.48 -6.98 11.91
N ALA A 62 -7.69 -8.29 11.72
CA ALA A 62 -6.90 -9.11 10.82
C ALA A 62 -7.43 -9.14 9.38
N THR A 63 -8.50 -8.41 9.05
CA THR A 63 -9.00 -8.31 7.66
C THR A 63 -8.06 -7.48 6.79
N ILE A 64 -8.07 -7.71 5.48
CA ILE A 64 -7.27 -6.92 4.53
C ILE A 64 -7.58 -5.42 4.66
N PHE A 65 -8.86 -5.05 4.82
CA PHE A 65 -9.26 -3.66 5.04
C PHE A 65 -8.61 -3.07 6.29
N SER A 66 -8.64 -3.79 7.41
CA SER A 66 -8.03 -3.32 8.66
C SER A 66 -6.52 -3.16 8.54
N LEU A 67 -5.84 -4.07 7.83
CA LEU A 67 -4.40 -3.99 7.58
C LEU A 67 -4.04 -2.81 6.68
N PHE A 68 -4.79 -2.61 5.59
CA PHE A 68 -4.67 -1.44 4.72
C PHE A 68 -4.91 -0.12 5.47
N TYR A 69 -5.95 -0.06 6.30
CA TYR A 69 -6.24 1.13 7.10
C TYR A 69 -5.10 1.45 8.08
N MET A 70 -4.53 0.41 8.72
CA MET A 70 -3.41 0.57 9.63
C MET A 70 -2.15 1.09 8.91
N THR A 71 -1.86 0.60 7.70
CA THR A 71 -0.74 1.13 6.92
C THR A 71 -1.01 2.54 6.40
N SER A 72 -2.26 2.92 6.12
CA SER A 72 -2.64 4.31 5.82
C SER A 72 -2.36 5.25 6.99
N ILE A 73 -2.70 4.83 8.22
CA ILE A 73 -2.35 5.59 9.43
C ILE A 73 -0.84 5.77 9.54
N LEU A 74 -0.05 4.73 9.26
CA LEU A 74 1.40 4.78 9.40
C LEU A 74 2.09 5.62 8.31
N PHE A 75 1.75 5.42 7.04
CA PHE A 75 2.44 6.09 5.92
C PHE A 75 1.96 7.51 5.65
N ILE A 76 0.73 7.85 6.05
CA ILE A 76 0.18 9.20 5.85
C ILE A 76 0.06 9.92 7.19
N GLY A 77 -0.48 9.25 8.21
CA GLY A 77 -0.62 9.80 9.55
C GLY A 77 0.64 9.76 10.41
N GLY A 78 1.75 9.16 9.96
CA GLY A 78 2.97 8.97 10.76
C GLY A 78 3.52 10.28 11.34
N ARG A 79 3.56 11.36 10.56
CA ARG A 79 4.01 12.68 11.02
C ARG A 79 3.07 13.28 12.08
N LEU A 80 1.76 13.15 11.86
CA LEU A 80 0.74 13.61 12.81
C LEU A 80 0.89 12.89 14.16
N LEU A 81 1.11 11.56 14.13
CA LEU A 81 1.35 10.76 15.34
C LEU A 81 2.66 11.14 16.03
N ALA A 82 3.75 11.33 15.28
CA ALA A 82 5.04 11.71 15.85
C ALA A 82 4.96 13.05 16.60
N ILE A 83 4.32 14.05 15.99
CA ILE A 83 4.11 15.38 16.60
C ILE A 83 3.19 15.30 17.82
N PHE A 84 2.13 14.48 17.78
CA PHE A 84 1.27 14.26 18.95
C PHE A 84 2.06 13.74 20.16
N PHE A 85 3.02 12.83 19.92
CA PHE A 85 3.88 12.28 20.96
C PHE A 85 5.08 13.17 21.33
N GLY A 86 5.16 14.39 20.79
CA GLY A 86 6.14 15.40 21.22
C GLY A 86 7.37 15.52 20.32
N TYR A 87 7.35 14.97 19.10
CA TYR A 87 8.44 15.20 18.13
C TYR A 87 8.45 16.66 17.66
N SER A 88 9.63 17.27 17.60
CA SER A 88 9.82 18.69 17.26
C SER A 88 9.86 19.00 15.76
N GLY A 89 9.54 18.03 14.89
CA GLY A 89 9.47 18.22 13.45
C GLY A 89 8.29 19.08 13.01
N VAL A 90 8.43 19.77 11.87
CA VAL A 90 7.37 20.60 11.27
C VAL A 90 6.43 19.74 10.43
N LEU A 91 5.12 19.75 10.69
CA LEU A 91 4.18 18.86 10.03
C LEU A 91 4.15 19.04 8.51
N PHE A 92 4.04 20.30 8.09
CA PHE A 92 3.79 20.72 6.71
C PHE A 92 5.06 21.21 6.00
N ASN A 93 6.13 20.44 6.13
CA ASN A 93 7.40 20.72 5.47
C ASN A 93 7.82 19.56 4.54
N ILE A 94 8.17 19.88 3.30
CA ILE A 94 8.84 18.96 2.39
C ILE A 94 10.32 19.28 2.41
N ASP A 95 11.15 18.35 2.87
CA ASP A 95 12.62 18.51 2.89
C ASP A 95 13.29 17.94 1.62
N PHE A 96 12.51 17.61 0.58
CA PHE A 96 12.95 16.78 -0.53
C PHE A 96 12.16 17.03 -1.82
N PHE A 97 12.82 17.27 -2.97
CA PHE A 97 12.29 17.80 -4.25
C PHE A 97 11.86 19.27 -4.29
N GLY A 98 11.42 19.84 -3.19
CA GLY A 98 11.12 21.26 -3.11
C GLY A 98 11.02 21.65 -1.65
N ASN A 99 12.09 22.22 -1.09
CA ASN A 99 12.13 22.68 0.29
C ASN A 99 11.06 23.76 0.49
N ARG A 100 9.85 23.36 0.86
CA ARG A 100 8.66 24.20 0.90
C ARG A 100 7.84 23.94 2.15
N TYR A 101 7.49 25.04 2.80
CA TYR A 101 6.47 25.09 3.84
C TYR A 101 5.11 25.37 3.20
N LEU A 102 4.09 24.62 3.61
CA LEU A 102 2.73 24.90 3.14
C LEU A 102 2.18 26.16 3.80
N GLU A 103 1.44 26.94 3.02
CA GLU A 103 0.64 28.02 3.56
C GLU A 103 -0.54 27.46 4.38
N VAL A 104 -1.09 28.24 5.31
CA VAL A 104 -2.20 27.79 6.18
C VAL A 104 -3.44 27.37 5.38
N SER A 105 -3.68 28.01 4.23
CA SER A 105 -4.74 27.65 3.28
C SER A 105 -4.53 26.27 2.69
N GLU A 106 -3.32 25.97 2.19
CA GLU A 106 -2.92 24.68 1.62
C GLU A 106 -2.96 23.58 2.68
N ALA A 107 -2.44 23.85 3.88
CA ALA A 107 -2.48 22.93 5.01
C ALA A 107 -3.93 22.58 5.40
N SER A 108 -4.81 23.59 5.50
CA SER A 108 -6.25 23.37 5.76
C SER A 108 -6.89 22.51 4.68
N HIS A 109 -6.59 22.79 3.41
CA HIS A 109 -7.13 22.08 2.26
C HIS A 109 -6.68 20.61 2.24
N LEU A 110 -5.38 20.36 2.43
CA LEU A 110 -4.80 19.02 2.55
C LEU A 110 -5.45 18.22 3.68
N MET A 111 -5.60 18.82 4.86
CA MET A 111 -6.19 18.15 6.02
C MET A 111 -7.67 17.84 5.82
N LEU A 112 -8.44 18.71 5.14
CA LEU A 112 -9.83 18.41 4.78
C LEU A 112 -9.92 17.22 3.82
N TYR A 113 -9.06 17.14 2.81
CA TYR A 113 -8.98 15.96 1.93
C TYR A 113 -8.58 14.71 2.70
N LEU A 114 -7.59 14.80 3.59
CA LEU A 114 -7.15 13.70 4.43
C LEU A 114 -8.30 13.15 5.28
N PHE A 115 -8.96 14.01 6.08
CA PHE A 115 -10.09 13.58 6.91
C PHE A 115 -11.24 13.03 6.06
N SER A 116 -11.56 13.68 4.94
CA SER A 116 -12.57 13.23 3.99
C SER A 116 -12.27 11.81 3.46
N GLY A 117 -11.02 11.53 3.11
CA GLY A 117 -10.59 10.23 2.63
C GLY A 117 -10.67 9.15 3.71
N PHE A 118 -10.19 9.45 4.92
CA PHE A 118 -10.25 8.51 6.04
C PHE A 118 -11.69 8.22 6.48
N VAL A 119 -12.56 9.23 6.53
CA VAL A 119 -13.99 9.06 6.83
C VAL A 119 -14.69 8.26 5.72
N ALA A 120 -14.37 8.53 4.45
CA ALA A 120 -14.90 7.74 3.33
C ALA A 120 -14.51 6.25 3.41
N LEU A 121 -13.30 5.92 3.88
CA LEU A 121 -12.92 4.52 4.13
C LEU A 121 -13.85 3.84 5.15
N GLU A 122 -14.18 4.52 6.25
CA GLU A 122 -15.11 4.01 7.27
C GLU A 122 -16.55 3.91 6.74
N ILE A 123 -17.03 4.90 5.97
CA ILE A 123 -18.33 4.81 5.30
C ILE A 123 -18.39 3.56 4.44
N GLY A 124 -17.38 3.31 3.61
CA GLY A 124 -17.30 2.12 2.77
C GLY A 124 -17.26 0.82 3.57
N LEU A 125 -16.58 0.79 4.73
CA LEU A 125 -16.59 -0.36 5.64
C LEU A 125 -18.01 -0.65 6.14
N TYR A 126 -18.67 0.32 6.79
CA TYR A 126 -19.98 0.08 7.39
C TYR A 126 -21.08 -0.15 6.34
N LEU A 127 -20.98 0.50 5.18
CA LEU A 127 -21.85 0.24 4.04
C LEU A 127 -21.69 -1.21 3.55
N SER A 128 -20.44 -1.69 3.43
CA SER A 128 -20.16 -3.06 3.00
C SER A 128 -20.72 -4.10 3.98
N LEU A 129 -20.65 -3.85 5.30
CA LEU A 129 -21.19 -4.75 6.32
C LEU A 129 -22.72 -4.86 6.29
N LEU A 130 -23.42 -3.83 5.80
CA LEU A 130 -24.87 -3.83 5.65
C LEU A 130 -25.32 -4.50 4.35
N ILE A 131 -24.60 -4.27 3.26
CA ILE A 131 -24.98 -4.77 1.92
C ILE A 131 -24.48 -6.21 1.70
N LEU A 132 -23.28 -6.54 2.16
CA LEU A 132 -22.66 -7.83 1.91
C LEU A 132 -23.05 -8.83 3.00
N LYS A 133 -23.82 -9.85 2.62
CA LYS A 133 -24.15 -10.96 3.54
C LYS A 133 -22.90 -11.79 3.85
N GLU A 134 -22.60 -11.98 5.14
CA GLU A 134 -21.59 -12.93 5.59
C GLU A 134 -21.91 -14.32 5.02
N ASN A 135 -20.92 -14.96 4.41
CA ASN A 135 -21.09 -16.29 3.86
C ASN A 135 -20.05 -17.24 4.43
N LYS A 136 -20.54 -18.29 5.10
CA LYS A 136 -19.73 -19.39 5.62
C LYS A 136 -19.50 -20.43 4.50
N GLY A 137 -18.68 -20.07 3.52
CA GLY A 137 -18.19 -21.03 2.53
C GLY A 137 -17.17 -21.98 3.15
N GLN A 138 -17.13 -23.23 2.69
CA GLN A 138 -16.06 -24.16 3.03
C GLN A 138 -14.77 -23.76 2.32
N VAL A 139 -13.64 -23.84 3.04
CA VAL A 139 -12.33 -23.55 2.48
C VAL A 139 -11.94 -24.65 1.51
N VAL A 140 -11.93 -24.36 0.22
CA VAL A 140 -11.41 -25.28 -0.81
C VAL A 140 -9.96 -24.90 -1.11
N GLU A 141 -9.06 -25.88 -1.04
CA GLU A 141 -7.64 -25.74 -1.37
C GLU A 141 -7.36 -26.11 -2.82
N LEU A 142 -6.30 -25.51 -3.38
CA LEU A 142 -5.96 -25.69 -4.79
C LEU A 142 -5.09 -26.94 -4.91
N LYS A 143 -5.36 -27.75 -5.94
CA LYS A 143 -4.67 -29.01 -6.20
C LYS A 143 -4.02 -29.02 -7.58
N LEU A 144 -2.91 -28.30 -7.70
CA LEU A 144 -2.07 -28.28 -8.89
C LEU A 144 -0.94 -29.32 -8.82
N ASN A 145 -0.40 -29.70 -9.98
CA ASN A 145 0.66 -30.70 -10.08
C ASN A 145 1.98 -30.16 -9.49
N LYS A 146 2.52 -30.87 -8.50
CA LYS A 146 3.76 -30.48 -7.79
C LYS A 146 4.97 -30.43 -8.71
N LEU A 147 5.01 -31.29 -9.74
CA LEU A 147 6.12 -31.35 -10.70
C LEU A 147 6.33 -30.05 -11.46
N ILE A 148 5.29 -29.22 -11.64
CA ILE A 148 5.38 -27.91 -12.29
C ILE A 148 5.75 -26.83 -11.28
N LEU A 149 5.18 -26.91 -10.08
CA LEU A 149 5.35 -25.87 -9.07
C LEU A 149 6.78 -25.83 -8.51
N TYR A 150 7.48 -26.97 -8.38
CA TYR A 150 8.87 -26.99 -7.88
C TYR A 150 9.86 -26.25 -8.79
N PRO A 151 9.87 -26.45 -10.12
CA PRO A 151 10.68 -25.65 -11.04
C PRO A 151 10.47 -24.14 -10.88
N PHE A 152 9.23 -23.67 -10.74
CA PHE A 152 8.94 -22.25 -10.49
C PHE A 152 9.54 -21.76 -9.18
N LEU A 153 9.46 -22.54 -8.08
CA LEU A 153 10.12 -22.18 -6.82
C LEU A 153 11.64 -22.05 -6.97
N THR A 154 12.28 -22.93 -7.73
CA THR A 154 13.72 -22.87 -7.99
C THR A 154 14.09 -21.61 -8.79
N ILE A 155 13.31 -21.29 -9.84
CA ILE A 155 13.50 -20.06 -10.64
C ILE A 155 13.35 -18.82 -9.76
N PHE A 156 12.33 -18.79 -8.89
CA PHE A 156 12.12 -17.67 -7.97
C PHE A 156 13.23 -17.55 -6.94
N ALA A 157 13.73 -18.66 -6.38
CA ALA A 157 14.86 -18.64 -5.47
C ALA A 157 16.13 -18.09 -6.15
N ALA A 158 16.42 -18.54 -7.37
CA ALA A 158 17.55 -18.06 -8.15
C ALA A 158 17.43 -16.57 -8.48
N TYR A 159 16.24 -16.12 -8.89
CA TYR A 159 15.95 -14.71 -9.14
C TYR A 159 16.12 -13.85 -7.88
N VAL A 160 15.61 -14.28 -6.73
CA VAL A 160 15.74 -13.55 -5.47
C VAL A 160 17.22 -13.43 -5.07
N PHE A 161 17.99 -14.50 -5.22
CA PHE A 161 19.43 -14.47 -4.95
C PHE A 161 20.15 -13.47 -5.87
N TYR A 162 19.89 -13.55 -7.18
CA TYR A 162 20.43 -12.62 -8.17
C TYR A 162 20.05 -11.17 -7.86
N SER A 163 18.77 -10.89 -7.60
CA SER A 163 18.27 -9.54 -7.33
C SER A 163 18.87 -8.93 -6.05
N ILE A 164 19.12 -9.73 -5.01
CA ILE A 164 19.77 -9.25 -3.79
C ILE A 164 21.25 -8.97 -4.05
N GLN A 165 21.95 -9.88 -4.74
CA GLN A 165 23.36 -9.69 -5.06
C GLN A 165 23.58 -8.45 -5.93
N ASP A 166 22.81 -8.32 -7.00
CA ASP A 166 22.87 -7.18 -7.93
C ASP A 166 22.57 -5.86 -7.19
N GLY A 167 21.48 -5.83 -6.40
CA GLY A 167 21.11 -4.64 -5.64
C GLY A 167 22.14 -4.24 -4.58
N ILE A 168 22.78 -5.20 -3.89
CA ILE A 168 23.88 -4.90 -2.95
C ILE A 168 25.08 -4.31 -3.69
N LEU A 169 25.45 -4.88 -4.84
CA LEU A 169 26.57 -4.37 -5.64
C LEU A 169 26.30 -2.94 -6.12
N SER A 170 25.09 -2.65 -6.61
CA SER A 170 24.68 -1.29 -7.01
C SER A 170 24.74 -0.30 -5.83
N VAL A 171 24.25 -0.71 -4.65
CA VAL A 171 24.28 0.14 -3.45
C VAL A 171 25.71 0.39 -2.98
N ILE A 172 26.63 -0.56 -3.12
CA ILE A 172 28.04 -0.38 -2.80
C ILE A 172 28.72 0.56 -3.81
N SER A 173 28.40 0.46 -5.11
CA SER A 173 29.07 1.23 -6.16
C SER A 173 28.61 2.69 -6.27
N GLY A 174 27.33 2.98 -6.02
CA GLY A 174 26.76 4.33 -6.20
C GLY A 174 25.73 4.73 -5.15
N GLY A 175 25.66 4.02 -4.02
CA GLY A 175 24.68 4.28 -2.97
C GLY A 175 23.26 3.85 -3.35
N TYR A 176 22.28 4.23 -2.53
CA TYR A 176 20.87 3.87 -2.73
C TYR A 176 20.30 4.30 -4.10
N LEU A 177 20.83 5.39 -4.66
CA LEU A 177 20.33 6.01 -5.90
C LEU A 177 20.73 5.23 -7.15
N ALA A 178 21.84 4.49 -7.09
CA ALA A 178 22.28 3.63 -8.20
C ALA A 178 21.28 2.52 -8.54
N LEU A 179 20.32 2.21 -7.66
CA LEU A 179 19.20 1.32 -7.95
C LEU A 179 18.21 1.91 -8.96
N TYR A 180 18.34 3.19 -9.31
CA TYR A 180 17.37 3.97 -10.07
C TYR A 180 17.98 4.75 -11.26
N ASP A 181 19.25 4.53 -11.58
CA ASP A 181 19.99 5.25 -12.64
C ASP A 181 19.39 5.14 -14.05
N THR A 182 18.46 4.22 -14.30
CA THR A 182 17.82 4.00 -15.61
C THR A 182 16.51 4.78 -15.82
N GLN A 183 16.06 5.56 -14.83
CA GLN A 183 14.74 6.21 -14.84
C GLN A 183 14.55 7.29 -15.92
N ASP A 184 15.62 7.93 -16.40
CA ASP A 184 15.57 9.03 -17.38
C ASP A 184 15.62 8.55 -18.85
N SER A 185 15.67 7.22 -19.07
CA SER A 185 15.72 6.65 -20.41
C SER A 185 14.34 6.56 -21.07
N ARG A 186 14.29 6.42 -22.41
CA ARG A 186 13.02 6.11 -23.11
C ARG A 186 12.47 4.77 -22.62
N TYR A 187 11.15 4.65 -22.52
CA TYR A 187 10.50 3.41 -22.10
C TYR A 187 10.97 2.22 -22.96
N GLY A 188 11.49 1.19 -22.29
CA GLY A 188 11.95 -0.06 -22.87
C GLY A 188 11.36 -1.26 -22.12
N PHE A 189 11.27 -2.40 -22.81
CA PHE A 189 10.81 -3.64 -22.18
C PHE A 189 11.84 -4.15 -21.17
N ASP A 190 11.43 -4.30 -19.90
CA ASP A 190 12.26 -4.87 -18.84
C ASP A 190 11.77 -6.28 -18.42
N PHE A 191 12.61 -7.27 -18.74
CA PHE A 191 12.38 -8.67 -18.40
C PHE A 191 12.44 -8.91 -16.88
N THR A 192 13.29 -8.18 -16.15
CA THR A 192 13.50 -8.32 -14.71
C THR A 192 12.27 -7.86 -13.93
N SER A 193 11.68 -6.71 -14.30
CA SER A 193 10.40 -6.24 -13.76
C SER A 193 9.25 -7.22 -14.03
N THR A 194 9.26 -7.89 -15.18
CA THR A 194 8.27 -8.92 -15.51
C THR A 194 8.38 -10.13 -14.57
N ILE A 195 9.60 -10.64 -14.32
CA ILE A 195 9.82 -11.73 -13.36
C ILE A 195 9.38 -11.33 -11.95
N LYS A 196 9.71 -10.11 -11.51
CA LYS A 196 9.27 -9.57 -10.20
C LYS A 196 7.75 -9.59 -10.07
N THR A 197 7.05 -9.19 -11.13
CA THR A 197 5.58 -9.16 -11.16
C THR A 197 5.00 -10.57 -11.13
N ILE A 198 5.61 -11.53 -11.85
CA ILE A 198 5.23 -12.94 -11.80
C ILE A 198 5.48 -13.54 -10.41
N LEU A 199 6.59 -13.19 -9.75
CA LEU A 199 6.87 -13.60 -8.36
C LEU A 199 5.75 -13.11 -7.42
N ALA A 200 5.34 -11.85 -7.54
CA ALA A 200 4.21 -11.31 -6.77
C ALA A 200 2.88 -12.03 -7.08
N ALA A 201 2.62 -12.34 -8.35
CA ALA A 201 1.44 -13.12 -8.76
C ALA A 201 1.46 -14.55 -8.19
N SER A 202 2.65 -15.15 -8.07
CA SER A 202 2.82 -16.51 -7.57
C SER A 202 2.41 -16.69 -6.11
N ILE A 203 2.50 -15.62 -5.30
CA ILE A 203 2.03 -15.60 -3.91
C ILE A 203 0.61 -16.17 -3.81
N GLY A 204 -0.26 -15.73 -4.72
CA GLY A 204 -1.65 -16.15 -4.76
C GLY A 204 -1.81 -17.66 -4.96
N VAL A 205 -1.12 -18.21 -5.96
CA VAL A 205 -1.26 -19.62 -6.35
C VAL A 205 -0.69 -20.54 -5.27
N PHE A 206 0.51 -20.23 -4.78
CA PHE A 206 1.20 -21.08 -3.83
C PHE A 206 0.57 -21.04 -2.43
N LEU A 207 0.09 -19.88 -1.93
CA LEU A 207 -0.53 -19.80 -0.60
C LEU A 207 -1.85 -20.58 -0.48
N VAL A 208 -2.56 -20.76 -1.60
CA VAL A 208 -3.86 -21.47 -1.63
C VAL A 208 -3.68 -22.95 -1.96
N GLN A 209 -2.48 -23.38 -2.37
CA GLN A 209 -2.15 -24.78 -2.64
C GLN A 209 -2.21 -25.63 -1.36
N ASP A 210 -2.67 -26.88 -1.49
CA ASP A 210 -2.78 -27.87 -0.40
C ASP A 210 -1.41 -28.18 0.25
N ASP A 211 -0.32 -28.18 -0.53
CA ASP A 211 1.01 -28.53 -0.03
C ASP A 211 1.61 -27.51 0.94
N ARG A 212 1.63 -27.87 2.23
CA ARG A 212 2.21 -27.06 3.32
C ARG A 212 3.70 -26.78 3.16
N LYS A 213 4.48 -27.73 2.60
CA LYS A 213 5.92 -27.53 2.40
C LYS A 213 6.15 -26.46 1.33
N MET A 214 5.43 -26.53 0.21
CA MET A 214 5.55 -25.53 -0.87
C MET A 214 5.15 -24.13 -0.40
N ARG A 215 4.05 -24.03 0.36
CA ARG A 215 3.62 -22.77 1.01
C ARG A 215 4.73 -22.15 1.85
N ASN A 216 5.34 -22.95 2.74
CA ASN A 216 6.39 -22.47 3.62
C ASN A 216 7.66 -22.09 2.86
N VAL A 217 8.06 -22.87 1.84
CA VAL A 217 9.23 -22.57 1.00
C VAL A 217 9.04 -21.24 0.25
N LEU A 218 7.87 -21.02 -0.34
CA LEU A 218 7.56 -19.74 -1.00
C LEU A 218 7.63 -18.57 0.00
N LEU A 219 6.99 -18.70 1.16
CA LEU A 219 7.04 -17.66 2.19
C LEU A 219 8.48 -17.34 2.61
N LEU A 220 9.34 -18.36 2.68
CA LEU A 220 10.76 -18.20 2.97
C LEU A 220 11.49 -17.43 1.85
N ILE A 221 11.27 -17.80 0.58
CA ILE A 221 11.85 -17.11 -0.58
C ILE A 221 11.44 -15.63 -0.60
N ILE A 222 10.14 -15.35 -0.39
CA ILE A 222 9.61 -13.98 -0.34
C ILE A 222 10.16 -13.23 0.87
N GLY A 223 10.29 -13.91 2.01
CA GLY A 223 10.89 -13.35 3.22
C GLY A 223 12.34 -12.92 2.98
N PHE A 224 13.15 -13.74 2.31
CA PHE A 224 14.51 -13.37 1.92
C PHE A 224 14.52 -12.18 0.96
N TYR A 225 13.61 -12.16 -0.03
CA TYR A 225 13.50 -11.04 -0.96
C TYR A 225 13.27 -9.72 -0.24
N TYR A 226 12.21 -9.62 0.58
CA TYR A 226 11.90 -8.38 1.30
C TYR A 226 12.92 -8.05 2.40
N PHE A 227 13.57 -9.05 2.98
CA PHE A 227 14.66 -8.82 3.93
C PHE A 227 15.91 -8.23 3.25
N GLY A 228 16.28 -8.72 2.06
CA GLY A 228 17.35 -8.13 1.26
C GLY A 228 17.04 -6.69 0.86
N GLN A 229 15.81 -6.43 0.39
CA GLN A 229 15.32 -5.08 0.10
C GLN A 229 15.36 -4.16 1.34
N PHE A 230 15.03 -4.70 2.50
CA PHE A 230 15.11 -3.97 3.76
C PHE A 230 16.55 -3.57 4.12
N ILE A 231 17.53 -4.45 3.93
CA ILE A 231 18.97 -4.12 4.11
C ILE A 231 19.40 -3.01 3.13
N MET A 232 18.89 -3.04 1.89
CA MET A 232 19.13 -2.00 0.88
C MET A 232 18.40 -0.67 1.17
N GLY A 233 17.60 -0.59 2.25
CA GLY A 233 16.90 0.64 2.67
C GLY A 233 15.41 0.71 2.33
N LEU A 234 14.87 -0.27 1.59
CA LEU A 234 13.45 -0.34 1.21
C LEU A 234 12.60 -1.00 2.32
N ARG A 235 12.27 -0.22 3.36
CA ARG A 235 11.67 -0.72 4.60
C ARG A 235 10.20 -1.14 4.50
N GLY A 236 9.41 -0.41 3.72
CA GLY A 236 7.95 -0.60 3.72
C GLY A 236 7.51 -1.96 3.16
N GLY A 237 8.24 -2.51 2.19
CA GLY A 237 7.94 -3.85 1.63
C GLY A 237 8.07 -4.96 2.68
N PHE A 238 9.08 -4.88 3.56
CA PHE A 238 9.26 -5.85 4.64
C PHE A 238 8.14 -5.80 5.68
N ILE A 239 7.68 -4.59 6.04
CA ILE A 239 6.52 -4.42 6.93
C ILE A 239 5.28 -5.09 6.30
N CYS A 240 5.00 -4.83 5.01
CA CYS A 240 3.87 -5.45 4.32
C CYS A 240 3.99 -6.98 4.23
N TYR A 241 5.19 -7.52 4.10
CA TYR A 241 5.42 -8.97 4.19
C TYR A 241 5.08 -9.53 5.59
N LEU A 242 5.46 -8.84 6.67
CA LEU A 242 5.07 -9.26 8.02
C LEU A 242 3.54 -9.20 8.23
N LEU A 243 2.86 -8.21 7.63
CA LEU A 243 1.40 -8.14 7.62
C LEU A 243 0.76 -9.27 6.80
N LEU A 244 1.37 -9.70 5.69
CA LEU A 244 0.95 -10.90 4.96
C LEU A 244 1.04 -12.14 5.84
N LEU A 245 2.15 -12.34 6.56
CA LEU A 245 2.31 -13.47 7.48
C LEU A 245 1.25 -13.45 8.59
N PHE A 246 0.99 -12.27 9.15
CA PHE A 246 -0.03 -12.06 10.15
C PHE A 246 -1.43 -12.41 9.62
N TRP A 247 -1.78 -11.90 8.43
CA TRP A 247 -3.03 -12.19 7.74
C TRP A 247 -3.18 -13.68 7.43
N TYR A 248 -2.15 -14.32 6.88
CA TYR A 248 -2.15 -15.75 6.57
C TYR A 248 -2.32 -16.62 7.83
N LYS A 249 -1.59 -16.31 8.92
CA LYS A 249 -1.72 -17.00 10.21
C LYS A 249 -3.08 -16.80 10.88
N SER A 250 -3.77 -15.71 10.56
CA SER A 250 -5.15 -15.43 10.96
C SER A 250 -6.22 -16.19 10.18
N ASP A 251 -5.82 -17.22 9.41
CA ASP A 251 -6.70 -17.96 8.49
C ASP A 251 -7.33 -17.03 7.45
N PHE A 252 -6.46 -16.31 6.73
CA PHE A 252 -6.84 -15.37 5.67
C PHE A 252 -7.77 -14.24 6.17
N GLY A 253 -7.57 -13.77 7.41
CA GLY A 253 -8.33 -12.68 8.02
C GLY A 253 -9.67 -13.09 8.64
N LEU A 254 -9.96 -14.39 8.72
CA LEU A 254 -11.24 -14.89 9.24
C LEU A 254 -11.22 -15.09 10.76
N LYS A 255 -10.09 -15.46 11.34
CA LYS A 255 -9.98 -15.62 12.79
C LYS A 255 -9.77 -14.26 13.44
N LYS A 256 -10.61 -13.96 14.43
CA LYS A 256 -10.38 -12.81 15.31
C LYS A 256 -9.06 -13.03 16.06
N ILE A 257 -8.18 -12.06 15.96
CA ILE A 257 -6.92 -12.05 16.69
C ILE A 257 -7.04 -11.10 17.88
N ASN A 258 -6.41 -11.48 18.99
CA ASN A 258 -6.28 -10.61 20.14
C ASN A 258 -5.45 -9.37 19.77
N VAL A 259 -6.01 -8.18 20.04
CA VAL A 259 -5.40 -6.87 19.78
C VAL A 259 -3.97 -6.78 20.33
N PHE A 260 -3.70 -7.41 21.49
CA PHE A 260 -2.37 -7.46 22.09
C PHE A 260 -1.32 -8.17 21.22
N LYS A 261 -1.71 -9.18 20.43
CA LYS A 261 -0.80 -9.86 19.49
C LYS A 261 -0.45 -8.97 18.31
N VAL A 262 -1.41 -8.14 17.86
CA VAL A 262 -1.19 -7.17 16.78
C VAL A 262 -0.26 -6.05 17.25
N LEU A 263 -0.54 -5.49 18.43
CA LEU A 263 0.31 -4.48 19.05
C LEU A 263 1.72 -5.01 19.32
N SER A 264 1.86 -6.24 19.81
CA SER A 264 3.16 -6.88 20.01
C SER A 264 3.92 -7.07 18.70
N LEU A 265 3.23 -7.44 17.60
CA LEU A 265 3.84 -7.52 16.28
C LEU A 265 4.35 -6.14 15.84
N ILE A 266 3.52 -5.10 15.94
CA ILE A 266 3.90 -3.72 15.57
C ILE A 266 5.11 -3.27 16.39
N ILE A 267 5.08 -3.43 17.71
CA ILE A 267 6.20 -3.08 18.60
C ILE A 267 7.45 -3.88 18.22
N PHE A 268 7.32 -5.18 17.95
CA PHE A 268 8.45 -6.01 17.53
C PHE A 268 9.05 -5.53 16.21
N VAL A 269 8.23 -5.27 15.19
CA VAL A 269 8.68 -4.69 13.91
C VAL A 269 9.38 -3.36 14.18
N PHE A 270 8.78 -2.50 15.01
CA PHE A 270 9.29 -1.17 15.28
C PHE A 270 10.65 -1.18 16.02
N VAL A 271 10.77 -2.02 17.06
CA VAL A 271 12.04 -2.23 17.79
C VAL A 271 13.09 -2.85 16.88
N PHE A 272 12.72 -3.83 16.06
CA PHE A 272 13.62 -4.46 15.10
C PHE A 272 14.14 -3.45 14.06
N LEU A 273 13.25 -2.62 13.49
CA LEU A 273 13.60 -1.55 12.58
C LEU A 273 14.55 -0.54 13.23
N THR A 274 14.29 -0.16 14.49
CA THR A 274 15.11 0.81 15.25
C THR A 274 16.49 0.23 15.59
N ALA A 275 16.55 -1.04 16.00
CA ALA A 275 17.80 -1.73 16.30
C ALA A 275 18.68 -1.87 15.04
N ILE A 276 18.09 -2.24 13.91
CA ILE A 276 18.82 -2.33 12.64
C ILE A 276 19.18 -0.95 12.11
N PHE A 277 18.34 0.06 12.29
CA PHE A 277 18.71 1.44 11.94
C PHE A 277 19.96 1.89 12.70
N ASN A 278 20.12 1.51 13.96
CA ASN A 278 21.32 1.79 14.75
C ASN A 278 22.55 0.94 14.32
N MET A 279 22.35 -0.25 13.74
CA MET A 279 23.45 -1.16 13.37
C MET A 279 23.88 -1.07 11.90
N VAL A 280 22.97 -0.73 10.98
CA VAL A 280 23.14 -0.87 9.52
C VAL A 280 23.15 0.48 8.79
N SER A 281 22.75 1.57 9.45
CA SER A 281 22.87 2.89 8.83
C SER A 281 24.34 3.28 8.71
N PHE A 282 24.93 2.99 7.56
CA PHE A 282 26.21 3.56 7.10
C PHE A 282 26.18 5.09 6.96
N ARG A 283 25.03 5.73 7.22
CA ARG A 283 24.94 7.15 7.56
C ARG A 283 25.31 7.29 9.04
N GLY A 284 26.61 7.26 9.30
CA GLY A 284 27.16 7.48 10.63
C GLY A 284 26.92 8.90 11.07
N GLU A 285 26.01 9.09 12.02
CA GLU A 285 26.18 10.05 13.11
C GLU A 285 25.76 9.31 14.38
N VAL A 286 26.72 9.12 15.28
CA VAL A 286 26.47 8.62 16.63
C VAL A 286 25.88 9.80 17.40
N ASP A 287 24.64 10.16 17.07
CA ASP A 287 23.92 11.13 17.86
C ASP A 287 23.40 10.46 19.13
N ASN A 288 23.69 11.10 20.26
CA ASN A 288 23.18 10.82 21.60
C ASN A 288 21.67 11.12 21.72
N GLU A 289 20.90 10.94 20.64
CA GLU A 289 19.45 11.03 20.69
C GLU A 289 18.88 9.87 21.50
N ASN A 290 17.90 10.18 22.36
CA ASN A 290 17.18 9.18 23.12
C ASN A 290 16.50 8.19 22.18
N VAL A 291 16.35 6.93 22.61
CA VAL A 291 15.64 5.89 21.82
C VAL A 291 14.21 6.33 21.47
N SER A 292 13.56 7.13 22.32
CA SER A 292 12.26 7.76 22.05
C SER A 292 12.30 8.66 20.82
N ASP A 293 13.33 9.48 20.69
CA ASP A 293 13.42 10.51 19.64
C ASP A 293 13.70 9.85 18.29
N LYS A 294 14.52 8.79 18.28
CA LYS A 294 14.74 7.92 17.11
C LYS A 294 13.48 7.18 16.66
N VAL A 295 12.66 6.76 17.63
CA VAL A 295 11.37 6.12 17.35
C VAL A 295 10.41 7.10 16.70
N LEU A 296 10.32 8.31 17.25
CA LEU A 296 9.47 9.37 16.73
C LEU A 296 9.94 9.89 15.38
N SER A 297 11.26 10.02 15.16
CA SER A 297 11.82 10.43 13.88
C SER A 297 11.58 9.38 12.79
N LEU A 298 11.63 8.08 13.12
CA LEU A 298 11.26 7.01 12.18
C LEU A 298 9.78 7.09 11.80
N LEU A 299 8.88 7.30 12.78
CA LEU A 299 7.45 7.45 12.54
C LEU A 299 7.14 8.69 11.68
N TYR A 300 7.81 9.80 11.97
CA TYR A 300 7.75 11.03 11.18
C TYR A 300 8.24 10.80 9.74
N ALA A 301 9.35 10.08 9.55
CA ALA A 301 9.89 9.76 8.23
C ALA A 301 8.97 8.81 7.42
N GLN A 302 8.22 7.92 8.07
CA GLN A 302 7.23 7.11 7.35
C GLN A 302 6.04 7.93 6.86
N GLY A 303 5.68 9.00 7.58
CA GLY A 303 4.55 9.88 7.26
C GLY A 303 4.78 10.88 6.12
N VAL A 304 5.89 10.78 5.37
CA VAL A 304 6.22 11.68 4.25
C VAL A 304 5.17 11.63 3.13
N THR A 305 4.42 10.53 3.01
CA THR A 305 3.41 10.39 1.96
C THR A 305 2.27 11.42 2.08
N LEU A 306 2.02 11.98 3.27
CA LEU A 306 1.09 13.12 3.42
C LEU A 306 1.48 14.31 2.55
N MET A 307 2.78 14.62 2.50
CA MET A 307 3.28 15.74 1.71
C MET A 307 3.32 15.41 0.22
N VAL A 308 3.66 14.17 -0.14
CA VAL A 308 3.54 13.70 -1.52
C VAL A 308 2.09 13.81 -2.01
N PHE A 309 1.11 13.53 -1.15
CA PHE A 309 -0.30 13.73 -1.48
C PHE A 309 -0.61 15.20 -1.73
N ASN A 310 -0.13 16.12 -0.89
CA ASN A 310 -0.24 17.56 -1.15
C ASN A 310 0.32 17.96 -2.52
N ASP A 311 1.55 17.54 -2.82
CA ASP A 311 2.20 17.89 -4.09
C ASP A 311 1.42 17.37 -5.28
N SER A 312 0.82 16.18 -5.15
CA SER A 312 -0.04 15.63 -6.20
C SER A 312 -1.31 16.46 -6.46
N MET A 313 -1.78 17.23 -5.47
CA MET A 313 -2.93 18.13 -5.63
C MET A 313 -2.56 19.46 -6.31
N SER A 314 -1.27 19.82 -6.32
CA SER A 314 -0.78 21.06 -6.94
C SER A 314 -0.66 20.97 -8.47
N ILE A 315 -0.62 19.75 -9.02
CA ILE A 315 -0.50 19.49 -10.45
C ILE A 315 -1.87 19.13 -11.02
N SER A 316 -2.31 19.86 -12.05
CA SER A 316 -3.59 19.61 -12.72
C SER A 316 -3.48 18.83 -14.03
N ASN A 317 -2.32 18.84 -14.68
CA ASN A 317 -2.14 18.33 -16.06
C ASN A 317 -1.41 16.98 -16.10
N TYR A 318 -1.95 15.98 -15.43
CA TYR A 318 -1.40 14.62 -15.49
C TYR A 318 -1.56 14.00 -16.89
N PRO A 319 -0.57 13.22 -17.38
CA PRO A 319 -0.63 12.59 -18.70
C PRO A 319 -1.74 11.54 -18.75
N ILE A 320 -2.23 11.25 -19.95
CA ILE A 320 -3.36 10.32 -20.14
C ILE A 320 -2.96 8.84 -19.96
N VAL A 321 -1.70 8.49 -20.23
CA VAL A 321 -1.23 7.09 -20.20
C VAL A 321 -1.42 6.43 -18.83
N PRO A 322 -1.04 7.04 -17.69
CA PRO A 322 -1.22 6.43 -16.38
C PRO A 322 -2.69 6.19 -15.99
N TYR A 323 -3.63 7.01 -16.49
CA TYR A 323 -5.07 6.81 -16.20
C TYR A 323 -5.54 5.41 -16.63
N PHE A 324 -5.00 4.89 -17.73
CA PHE A 324 -5.32 3.56 -18.26
C PHE A 324 -4.35 2.49 -17.74
N GLN A 325 -3.06 2.80 -17.66
CA GLN A 325 -2.01 1.87 -17.18
C GLN A 325 -2.25 1.42 -15.73
N ASN A 326 -2.89 2.26 -14.91
CA ASN A 326 -3.31 1.92 -13.54
C ASN A 326 -4.29 0.73 -13.47
N PHE A 327 -5.02 0.43 -14.54
CA PHE A 327 -6.00 -0.67 -14.57
C PHE A 327 -5.63 -1.77 -15.55
N ILE A 328 -5.04 -1.42 -16.69
CA ILE A 328 -4.73 -2.34 -17.78
C ILE A 328 -3.20 -2.40 -17.96
N PRO A 329 -2.56 -3.55 -17.76
CA PRO A 329 -1.13 -3.67 -18.03
C PRO A 329 -0.83 -3.52 -19.53
N GLY A 330 0.32 -2.92 -19.84
CA GLY A 330 0.84 -2.85 -21.21
C GLY A 330 0.28 -1.71 -22.08
N VAL A 331 -0.49 -0.79 -21.50
CA VAL A 331 -0.99 0.40 -22.23
C VAL A 331 0.16 1.24 -22.76
N SER A 332 1.21 1.48 -21.96
CA SER A 332 2.38 2.23 -22.42
C SER A 332 3.07 1.58 -23.63
N PHE A 333 3.11 0.25 -23.68
CA PHE A 333 3.65 -0.48 -24.84
C PHE A 333 2.78 -0.28 -26.10
N VAL A 334 1.45 -0.39 -25.96
CA VAL A 334 0.52 -0.15 -27.08
C VAL A 334 0.64 1.27 -27.60
N PHE A 335 0.62 2.28 -26.72
CA PHE A 335 0.78 3.69 -27.11
C PHE A 335 2.11 3.93 -27.84
N SER A 336 3.21 3.37 -27.31
CA SER A 336 4.53 3.49 -27.95
C SER A 336 4.58 2.86 -29.35
N THR A 337 3.89 1.73 -29.54
CA THR A 337 3.86 1.00 -30.82
C THR A 337 2.97 1.71 -31.86
N LEU A 338 1.95 2.44 -31.41
CA LEU A 338 1.09 3.26 -32.26
C LEU A 338 1.76 4.58 -32.73
N GLY A 339 3.04 4.79 -32.41
CA GLY A 339 3.81 5.96 -32.85
C GLY A 339 3.73 7.16 -31.92
N TYR A 340 3.04 7.06 -30.78
CA TYR A 340 3.09 8.08 -29.74
C TYR A 340 4.35 7.86 -28.90
N GLY A 341 5.31 8.79 -28.95
CA GLY A 341 6.49 8.72 -28.09
C GLY A 341 6.08 8.88 -26.62
N VAL A 342 6.16 7.81 -25.84
CA VAL A 342 5.90 7.83 -24.39
C VAL A 342 7.23 7.87 -23.65
N ASN A 343 7.47 8.94 -22.90
CA ASN A 343 8.66 9.03 -22.05
C ASN A 343 8.48 8.15 -20.80
N ALA A 344 9.57 7.66 -20.21
CA ALA A 344 9.47 6.77 -19.04
C ALA A 344 8.76 7.42 -17.85
N TYR A 345 8.96 8.73 -17.64
CA TYR A 345 8.28 9.47 -16.56
C TYR A 345 6.76 9.60 -16.75
N GLU A 346 6.24 9.39 -17.97
CA GLU A 346 4.80 9.49 -18.28
C GLU A 346 4.05 8.18 -18.06
N VAL A 347 4.74 7.10 -17.66
CA VAL A 347 4.15 5.77 -17.48
C VAL A 347 3.35 5.67 -16.17
N ASN A 348 3.73 6.44 -15.14
CA ASN A 348 3.10 6.44 -13.83
C ASN A 348 2.97 7.88 -13.29
N PHE A 349 1.83 8.20 -12.66
CA PHE A 349 1.61 9.50 -12.02
C PHE A 349 2.70 9.89 -11.02
N GLY A 350 3.24 8.95 -10.23
CA GLY A 350 4.31 9.26 -9.27
C GLY A 350 5.63 9.66 -9.93
N GLN A 351 5.97 9.05 -11.07
CA GLN A 351 7.15 9.43 -11.84
C GLN A 351 6.95 10.78 -12.51
N PHE A 352 5.76 11.02 -13.06
CA PHE A 352 5.39 12.31 -13.65
C PHE A 352 5.45 13.44 -12.61
N LEU A 353 4.94 13.21 -11.39
CA LEU A 353 5.03 14.16 -10.28
C LEU A 353 6.50 14.49 -9.95
N SER A 354 7.34 13.46 -9.81
CA SER A 354 8.76 13.62 -9.51
C SER A 354 9.48 14.46 -10.57
N TYR A 355 9.28 14.12 -11.84
CA TYR A 355 9.86 14.84 -12.96
C TYR A 355 9.35 16.29 -13.05
N THR A 356 8.05 16.51 -12.81
CA THR A 356 7.46 17.86 -12.89
C THR A 356 7.95 18.78 -11.79
N LEU A 357 8.20 18.26 -10.59
CA LEU A 357 8.69 19.06 -9.47
C LEU A 357 10.19 19.38 -9.60
N ASP A 358 11.02 18.37 -9.88
CA ASP A 358 12.44 18.57 -10.12
C ASP A 358 12.99 17.53 -11.13
N PRO A 359 13.11 17.91 -12.41
CA PRO A 359 13.67 17.05 -13.44
C PRO A 359 15.13 16.64 -13.16
N VAL A 360 15.90 17.48 -12.46
CA VAL A 360 17.32 17.22 -12.18
C VAL A 360 17.45 16.15 -11.12
N LEU A 361 16.72 16.26 -10.01
CA LEU A 361 16.68 15.20 -9.00
C LEU A 361 16.10 13.90 -9.56
N PHE A 362 15.06 13.96 -10.39
CA PHE A 362 14.54 12.78 -11.06
C PHE A 362 15.58 12.09 -11.95
N GLY A 363 16.34 12.87 -12.74
CA GLY A 363 17.43 12.35 -13.58
C GLY A 363 18.57 11.71 -12.79
N LEU A 364 18.73 12.06 -11.51
CA LEU A 364 19.67 11.40 -10.57
C LEU A 364 19.09 10.13 -9.91
N GLY A 365 17.94 9.64 -10.36
CA GLY A 365 17.29 8.43 -9.85
C GLY A 365 16.45 8.64 -8.60
N TYR A 366 16.23 9.89 -8.16
CA TYR A 366 15.31 10.15 -7.07
C TYR A 366 13.85 10.05 -7.54
N GLY A 367 12.97 9.58 -6.67
CA GLY A 367 11.53 9.51 -6.94
C GLY A 367 10.72 9.94 -5.73
N LEU A 368 9.68 10.72 -5.99
CA LEU A 368 8.59 10.93 -5.06
C LEU A 368 7.71 9.69 -5.06
N GLY A 369 7.21 9.34 -3.88
CA GLY A 369 6.27 8.22 -3.73
C GLY A 369 4.94 8.51 -4.44
N TRP A 370 3.94 7.69 -4.15
CA TRP A 370 2.56 7.96 -4.55
C TRP A 370 1.60 7.48 -3.46
N SER A 371 0.30 7.65 -3.66
CA SER A 371 -0.70 7.09 -2.75
C SER A 371 -2.03 6.84 -3.45
N LEU A 372 -2.84 5.93 -2.90
CA LEU A 372 -4.26 5.80 -3.30
C LEU A 372 -5.02 7.12 -3.23
N PHE A 373 -4.72 7.95 -2.24
CA PHE A 373 -5.42 9.22 -2.05
C PHE A 373 -5.06 10.19 -3.18
N SER A 374 -3.81 10.17 -3.66
CA SER A 374 -3.40 10.88 -4.88
C SER A 374 -4.14 10.35 -6.12
N ASP A 375 -4.22 9.02 -6.31
CA ASP A 375 -5.00 8.44 -7.41
C ASP A 375 -6.46 8.91 -7.35
N ALA A 376 -7.09 8.80 -6.18
CA ALA A 376 -8.47 9.21 -5.97
C ALA A 376 -8.67 10.69 -6.31
N HIS A 377 -7.73 11.57 -5.95
CA HIS A 377 -7.81 13.00 -6.25
C HIS A 377 -7.74 13.27 -7.75
N VAL A 378 -6.78 12.62 -8.44
CA VAL A 378 -6.58 12.75 -9.89
C VAL A 378 -7.79 12.23 -10.66
N TYR A 379 -8.29 11.03 -10.34
CA TYR A 379 -9.50 10.47 -10.98
C TYR A 379 -10.78 11.26 -10.68
N SER A 380 -10.77 12.07 -9.63
CA SER A 380 -11.90 12.91 -9.23
C SER A 380 -11.82 14.34 -9.74
N PHE A 381 -10.80 14.64 -10.56
CA PHE A 381 -10.55 15.98 -11.11
C PHE A 381 -10.50 17.06 -10.02
N GLY A 382 -9.96 16.72 -8.85
CA GLY A 382 -9.89 17.64 -7.70
C GLY A 382 -11.24 18.00 -7.06
N ASN A 383 -12.30 17.23 -7.31
CA ASN A 383 -13.57 17.39 -6.61
C ASN A 383 -13.61 16.49 -5.36
N ILE A 384 -13.73 17.10 -4.17
CA ILE A 384 -13.70 16.39 -2.89
C ILE A 384 -14.85 15.37 -2.73
N VAL A 385 -16.02 15.62 -3.33
CA VAL A 385 -17.17 14.70 -3.25
C VAL A 385 -16.92 13.46 -4.08
N PHE A 386 -16.48 13.62 -5.34
CA PHE A 386 -16.11 12.49 -6.20
C PHE A 386 -14.92 11.71 -5.63
N TYR A 387 -13.98 12.42 -5.01
CA TYR A 387 -12.87 11.81 -4.27
C TYR A 387 -13.36 10.90 -3.15
N SER A 388 -14.29 11.37 -2.31
CA SER A 388 -14.87 10.54 -1.24
C SER A 388 -15.62 9.35 -1.83
N VAL A 389 -16.43 9.55 -2.87
CA VAL A 389 -17.17 8.46 -3.54
C VAL A 389 -16.22 7.39 -4.06
N PHE A 390 -15.13 7.78 -4.71
CA PHE A 390 -14.09 6.87 -5.18
C PHE A 390 -13.52 6.02 -4.04
N ILE A 391 -13.18 6.66 -2.91
CA ILE A 391 -12.63 5.97 -1.74
C ILE A 391 -13.66 5.06 -1.07
N VAL A 392 -14.95 5.46 -1.00
CA VAL A 392 -16.04 4.59 -0.53
C VAL A 392 -16.13 3.34 -1.41
N LEU A 393 -16.13 3.48 -2.74
CA LEU A 393 -16.20 2.36 -3.68
C LEU A 393 -15.00 1.43 -3.54
N PHE A 394 -13.80 1.99 -3.37
CA PHE A 394 -12.59 1.21 -3.14
C PHE A 394 -12.64 0.43 -1.82
N SER A 395 -13.12 1.07 -0.74
CA SER A 395 -13.32 0.41 0.56
C SER A 395 -14.34 -0.72 0.47
N VAL A 396 -15.46 -0.52 -0.23
CA VAL A 396 -16.46 -1.56 -0.50
C VAL A 396 -15.83 -2.70 -1.31
N PHE A 397 -14.99 -2.41 -2.30
CA PHE A 397 -14.27 -3.41 -3.10
C PHE A 397 -13.35 -4.30 -2.26
N ILE A 398 -12.53 -3.73 -1.37
CA ILE A 398 -11.67 -4.53 -0.47
C ILE A 398 -12.51 -5.42 0.46
N ASN A 399 -13.58 -4.88 1.04
CA ASN A 399 -14.45 -5.64 1.93
C ASN A 399 -15.23 -6.74 1.19
N TYR A 400 -15.63 -6.47 -0.06
CA TYR A 400 -16.21 -7.47 -0.96
C TYR A 400 -15.22 -8.62 -1.20
N MET A 401 -13.96 -8.32 -1.52
CA MET A 401 -12.94 -9.36 -1.67
C MET A 401 -12.82 -10.21 -0.41
N GLN A 402 -12.62 -9.58 0.76
CA GLN A 402 -12.46 -10.30 2.03
C GLN A 402 -13.66 -11.19 2.38
N ASN A 403 -14.90 -10.73 2.18
CA ASN A 403 -16.10 -11.50 2.50
C ASN A 403 -16.34 -12.68 1.54
N ASN A 404 -15.82 -12.61 0.31
CA ASN A 404 -16.00 -13.65 -0.70
C ASN A 404 -14.80 -14.61 -0.82
N ILE A 405 -13.77 -14.46 0.02
CA ILE A 405 -12.52 -15.21 -0.06
C ILE A 405 -12.69 -16.74 -0.06
N ASN A 406 -13.68 -17.27 0.66
CA ASN A 406 -13.94 -18.72 0.72
C ASN A 406 -14.99 -19.20 -0.29
N LYS A 407 -15.62 -18.31 -1.07
CA LYS A 407 -16.63 -18.73 -2.06
C LYS A 407 -16.00 -19.30 -3.32
N ASN A 408 -14.87 -18.72 -3.72
CA ASN A 408 -14.24 -19.04 -4.99
C ASN A 408 -12.73 -19.13 -4.76
N ILE A 409 -12.19 -20.30 -5.06
CA ILE A 409 -10.76 -20.56 -4.92
C ILE A 409 -9.90 -19.65 -5.80
N TYR A 410 -10.39 -19.29 -6.99
CA TYR A 410 -9.72 -18.36 -7.89
C TYR A 410 -9.69 -16.94 -7.33
N LEU A 411 -10.79 -16.53 -6.67
CA LEU A 411 -10.83 -15.26 -5.95
C LEU A 411 -9.85 -15.29 -4.77
N LYS A 412 -9.75 -16.42 -4.04
CA LYS A 412 -8.78 -16.59 -2.95
C LYS A 412 -7.34 -16.43 -3.45
N VAL A 413 -7.02 -16.99 -4.62
CA VAL A 413 -5.71 -16.84 -5.30
C VAL A 413 -5.44 -15.37 -5.60
N ILE A 414 -6.38 -14.66 -6.24
CA ILE A 414 -6.24 -13.23 -6.55
C ILE A 414 -6.05 -12.42 -5.27
N ILE A 415 -6.90 -12.61 -4.26
CA ILE A 415 -6.81 -11.85 -3.01
C ILE A 415 -5.46 -12.07 -2.33
N SER A 416 -4.97 -13.32 -2.33
CA SER A 416 -3.71 -13.68 -1.67
C SER A 416 -2.50 -13.03 -2.35
N SER A 417 -2.52 -12.79 -3.67
CA SER A 417 -1.45 -12.01 -4.34
C SER A 417 -1.55 -10.51 -4.07
N LEU A 418 -2.75 -9.99 -3.80
CA LEU A 418 -2.99 -8.56 -3.58
C LEU A 418 -2.69 -8.07 -2.16
N VAL A 419 -2.55 -8.94 -1.15
CA VAL A 419 -2.39 -8.49 0.26
C VAL A 419 -1.22 -7.53 0.45
N ILE A 420 -0.04 -7.85 -0.10
CA ILE A 420 1.14 -6.97 0.02
C ILE A 420 0.93 -5.64 -0.71
N PRO A 421 0.57 -5.61 -2.02
CA PRO A 421 0.27 -4.37 -2.73
C PRO A 421 -0.80 -3.53 -2.05
N LEU A 422 -1.88 -4.13 -1.56
CA LEU A 422 -2.94 -3.42 -0.85
C LEU A 422 -2.41 -2.80 0.45
N CYS A 423 -1.60 -3.52 1.24
CA CYS A 423 -0.99 -2.94 2.43
C CYS A 423 -0.01 -1.80 2.10
N PHE A 424 0.64 -1.84 0.93
CA PHE A 424 1.60 -0.83 0.49
C PHE A 424 0.96 0.34 -0.28
N LEU A 425 -0.31 0.19 -0.69
CA LEU A 425 -1.07 1.15 -1.47
C LEU A 425 -1.19 2.57 -0.88
N PRO A 426 -1.16 2.78 0.44
CA PRO A 426 -1.08 4.14 0.98
C PRO A 426 0.20 4.88 0.59
N ARG A 427 1.22 4.15 0.11
CA ARG A 427 2.52 4.65 -0.38
C ARG A 427 2.80 4.20 -1.84
N ALA A 428 1.79 3.74 -2.55
CA ALA A 428 1.89 3.30 -3.95
C ALA A 428 0.64 3.68 -4.74
N GLY A 429 0.64 3.42 -6.05
CA GLY A 429 -0.52 3.65 -6.91
C GLY A 429 -1.32 2.39 -7.22
N LEU A 430 -2.51 2.60 -7.76
CA LEU A 430 -3.42 1.55 -8.25
C LEU A 430 -2.79 0.68 -9.34
N ASN A 431 -1.79 1.19 -10.07
CA ASN A 431 -0.94 0.41 -10.97
C ASN A 431 -0.23 -0.78 -10.31
N THR A 432 -0.12 -0.81 -8.99
CA THR A 432 0.44 -1.98 -8.27
C THR A 432 -0.60 -3.07 -7.97
N VAL A 433 -1.90 -2.74 -8.04
CA VAL A 433 -3.01 -3.62 -7.65
C VAL A 433 -3.69 -4.22 -8.87
N PHE A 434 -4.28 -3.41 -9.74
CA PHE A 434 -5.11 -3.93 -10.83
C PHE A 434 -4.30 -4.67 -11.90
N PRO A 435 -3.15 -4.17 -12.39
CA PRO A 435 -2.29 -4.94 -13.28
C PRO A 435 -1.88 -6.29 -12.70
N LEU A 436 -1.62 -6.38 -11.39
CA LEU A 436 -1.27 -7.63 -10.74
C LEU A 436 -2.41 -8.67 -10.79
N ILE A 437 -3.68 -8.24 -10.81
CA ILE A 437 -4.81 -9.15 -11.01
C ILE A 437 -4.69 -9.86 -12.36
N PHE A 438 -4.39 -9.11 -13.45
CA PHE A 438 -4.20 -9.68 -14.78
C PHE A 438 -3.04 -10.68 -14.80
N TYR A 439 -1.88 -10.31 -14.25
CA TYR A 439 -0.72 -11.21 -14.18
C TYR A 439 -1.02 -12.46 -13.33
N THR A 440 -1.78 -12.33 -12.24
CA THR A 440 -2.19 -13.46 -11.40
C THR A 440 -3.10 -14.42 -12.15
N VAL A 441 -4.08 -13.91 -12.90
CA VAL A 441 -4.97 -14.73 -13.72
C VAL A 441 -4.19 -15.45 -14.83
N ILE A 442 -3.32 -14.74 -15.55
CA ILE A 442 -2.48 -15.33 -16.61
C ILE A 442 -1.57 -16.43 -16.03
N PHE A 443 -0.91 -16.16 -14.92
CA PHE A 443 -0.02 -17.12 -14.27
C PHE A 443 -0.76 -18.37 -13.78
N LEU A 444 -1.94 -18.20 -13.19
CA LEU A 444 -2.79 -19.30 -12.78
C LEU A 444 -3.22 -20.16 -13.99
N LEU A 445 -3.68 -19.54 -15.08
CA LEU A 445 -4.08 -20.25 -16.30
C LEU A 445 -2.91 -21.01 -16.91
N LEU A 446 -1.71 -20.42 -16.93
CA LEU A 446 -0.49 -21.07 -17.40
C LEU A 446 -0.18 -22.33 -16.58
N ILE A 447 -0.21 -22.26 -15.24
CA ILE A 447 0.07 -23.44 -14.40
C ILE A 447 -1.02 -24.50 -14.57
N MET A 448 -2.29 -24.09 -14.68
CA MET A 448 -3.39 -25.02 -14.94
C MET A 448 -3.21 -25.76 -16.27
N PHE A 449 -2.85 -25.04 -17.33
CA PHE A 449 -2.60 -25.60 -18.65
C PHE A 449 -1.42 -26.60 -18.63
N LEU A 450 -0.28 -26.20 -18.07
CA LEU A 450 0.87 -27.09 -17.91
C LEU A 450 0.51 -28.33 -17.09
N SER A 451 -0.30 -28.17 -16.03
CA SER A 451 -0.74 -29.26 -15.17
C SER A 451 -1.64 -30.26 -15.90
N GLN A 452 -2.42 -29.80 -16.88
CA GLN A 452 -3.25 -30.67 -17.71
C GLN A 452 -2.42 -31.45 -18.73
N ILE A 453 -1.38 -30.85 -19.32
CA ILE A 453 -0.48 -31.54 -20.26
C ILE A 453 0.19 -32.73 -19.57
N LEU A 454 0.83 -32.51 -18.42
CA LEU A 454 1.51 -33.59 -17.68
C LEU A 454 0.56 -34.67 -17.15
N ARG A 455 -0.75 -34.37 -17.02
CA ARG A 455 -1.76 -35.38 -16.65
C ARG A 455 -2.22 -36.24 -17.82
N ARG A 456 -1.94 -35.85 -19.06
CA ARG A 456 -2.28 -36.63 -20.27
C ARG A 456 -1.14 -37.55 -20.70
N GLU A 457 0.08 -37.29 -20.23
CA GLU A 457 1.29 -38.09 -20.54
C GLU A 457 1.52 -39.25 -19.54
N HIS A 458 0.75 -39.29 -18.45
CA HIS A 458 0.67 -40.39 -17.48
C HIS A 458 -0.73 -40.98 -17.52
#